data_AF-A0ABD5V502-F1
#
_entry.id   AF-A0ABD5V502-F1
#
_cell.length_a   1.000
_cell.length_b   1.000
_cell.length_c   1.000
_cell.angle_alpha   90.00
_cell.angle_beta   90.00
_cell.angle_gamma   90.00
#
_symmetry.space_group_name_H-M   'P 1'
#
loop_
_entity.id
_entity.type
_entity.pdbx_description
1 polymer ?
#
loop_
_entity_poly.entity_id
_entity_poly.type
_entity_poly.pdbx_seq_one_letter_code
_entity_poly.pdbx_strand_id
1 'polypeptide(L)'
;MADSTRFVFGSGIVIGVALALIGVGAWALTDFTHVTALIPAVFGILVVGLASMGRETNRERLAVYGMAAVGAIGALGSLRAVPDVIALATGEGVDSAVAVASQGLTIVLGLALVVIAARAVLADR
;
A
#
# COMPACT_ATOMS: atom_id res chain seq x y z
N MET A 1 -9.25 -0.07 23.26
CA MET A 1 -7.90 -0.39 22.74
C MET A 1 -7.88 -1.69 21.94
N ALA A 2 -8.04 -2.88 22.55
CA ALA A 2 -7.80 -4.16 21.88
C ALA A 2 -8.58 -4.41 20.57
N ASP A 3 -9.85 -3.99 20.47
CA ASP A 3 -10.64 -4.19 19.24
C ASP A 3 -10.21 -3.27 18.09
N SER A 4 -9.92 -1.99 18.38
CA SER A 4 -9.43 -1.05 17.36
C SER A 4 -8.07 -1.47 16.81
N THR A 5 -7.13 -1.90 17.67
CA THR A 5 -5.81 -2.33 17.21
C THR A 5 -5.89 -3.63 16.40
N ARG A 6 -6.72 -4.60 16.80
CA ARG A 6 -6.96 -5.82 16.01
C ARG A 6 -7.53 -5.52 14.63
N PHE A 7 -8.49 -4.59 14.54
CA PHE A 7 -9.07 -4.17 13.26
C PHE A 7 -8.01 -3.54 12.36
N VAL A 8 -7.14 -2.69 12.92
CA VAL A 8 -6.05 -2.05 12.18
C VAL A 8 -5.05 -3.07 11.66
N PHE A 9 -4.60 -4.02 12.50
CA PHE A 9 -3.67 -5.06 12.06
C PHE A 9 -4.31 -6.03 11.06
N GLY A 10 -5.57 -6.43 11.26
CA GLY A 10 -6.29 -7.24 10.29
C GLY A 10 -6.42 -6.54 8.93
N SER A 11 -6.78 -5.27 8.94
CA SER A 11 -6.84 -4.44 7.72
C SER A 11 -5.47 -4.30 7.06
N GLY A 12 -4.41 -4.08 7.84
CA GLY A 12 -3.04 -4.02 7.37
C GLY A 12 -2.61 -5.30 6.66
N ILE A 13 -2.89 -6.47 7.24
CA ILE A 13 -2.60 -7.76 6.61
C ILE A 13 -3.37 -7.90 5.29
N VAL A 14 -4.68 -7.62 5.28
CA VAL A 14 -5.50 -7.76 4.07
C VAL A 14 -5.02 -6.82 2.96
N ILE A 15 -4.80 -5.54 3.27
CA ILE A 15 -4.31 -4.55 2.31
C ILE A 15 -2.90 -4.91 1.82
N GLY A 16 -2.03 -5.34 2.74
CA GLY A 16 -0.67 -5.72 2.40
C GLY A 16 -0.60 -6.96 1.50
N VAL A 17 -1.42 -7.98 1.77
CA VAL A 17 -1.55 -9.16 0.90
C VAL A 17 -2.12 -8.78 -0.47
N ALA A 18 -3.14 -7.92 -0.51
CA ALA A 18 -3.71 -7.45 -1.78
C ALA A 18 -2.65 -6.71 -2.62
N LEU A 19 -1.88 -5.81 -2.01
CA LEU A 19 -0.76 -5.10 -2.64
C LEU A 19 0.31 -6.07 -3.16
N ALA A 20 0.66 -7.09 -2.37
CA ALA A 20 1.60 -8.16 -2.76
C ALA A 20 1.12 -8.91 -4.00
N LEU A 21 -0.11 -9.41 -3.99
CA LEU A 21 -0.68 -10.16 -5.10
C LEU A 21 -0.82 -9.32 -6.36
N ILE A 22 -1.23 -8.05 -6.22
CA ILE A 22 -1.41 -7.17 -7.37
C ILE A 22 -0.09 -6.79 -8.00
N GLY A 23 0.94 -6.47 -7.20
CA GLY A 23 2.26 -6.16 -7.75
C GLY A 23 2.91 -7.35 -8.45
N VAL A 24 2.85 -8.54 -7.85
CA VAL A 24 3.38 -9.77 -8.46
C VAL A 24 2.58 -10.15 -9.71
N GLY A 25 1.25 -10.08 -9.64
CA GLY A 25 0.35 -10.38 -10.77
C GLY A 25 0.55 -9.42 -11.93
N ALA A 26 0.65 -8.11 -11.67
CA ALA A 26 0.91 -7.10 -12.68
C ALA A 26 2.27 -7.32 -13.36
N TRP A 27 3.31 -7.65 -12.59
CA TRP A 27 4.62 -7.97 -13.16
C TRP A 27 4.59 -9.22 -14.05
N ALA A 28 3.92 -10.29 -13.60
CA ALA A 28 3.76 -11.52 -14.38
C ALA A 28 2.96 -11.31 -15.67
N LEU A 29 1.91 -10.48 -15.64
CA LEU A 29 1.10 -10.14 -16.82
C LEU A 29 1.86 -9.30 -17.87
N THR A 30 3.00 -8.70 -17.48
CA THR A 30 3.87 -7.93 -18.39
C THR A 30 5.03 -8.74 -18.93
N ASP A 31 4.96 -10.07 -18.88
CA ASP A 31 6.05 -10.99 -19.22
C ASP A 31 7.36 -10.61 -18.50
N PHE A 32 7.23 -10.14 -17.26
CA PHE A 32 8.35 -9.74 -16.41
C PHE A 32 9.13 -8.50 -16.88
N THR A 33 8.59 -7.76 -17.85
CA THR A 33 9.26 -6.62 -18.50
C THR A 33 9.29 -5.36 -17.62
N HIS A 34 8.23 -5.12 -16.84
CA HIS A 34 8.09 -3.89 -16.05
C HIS A 34 8.33 -4.12 -14.56
N VAL A 35 9.60 -4.09 -14.14
CA VAL A 35 9.99 -4.27 -12.72
C VAL A 35 9.33 -3.25 -11.79
N THR A 36 8.98 -2.06 -12.28
CA THR A 36 8.25 -1.05 -11.50
C THR A 36 6.85 -1.51 -11.08
N ALA A 37 6.25 -2.49 -11.75
CA ALA A 37 5.00 -3.12 -11.33
C ALA A 37 5.13 -3.92 -10.02
N LEU A 38 6.36 -4.23 -9.55
CA LEU A 38 6.61 -4.87 -8.25
C LEU A 38 6.61 -3.89 -7.07
N ILE A 39 6.60 -2.57 -7.30
CA ILE A 39 6.55 -1.56 -6.23
C ILE A 39 5.40 -1.83 -5.23
N PRO A 40 4.14 -2.08 -5.66
CA PRO A 40 3.06 -2.44 -4.76
C PRO A 40 3.41 -3.65 -3.90
N ALA A 41 4.10 -4.65 -4.47
CA ALA A 41 4.41 -5.87 -3.75
C ALA A 41 5.41 -5.66 -2.61
N VAL A 42 6.42 -4.83 -2.83
CA VAL A 42 7.38 -4.45 -1.78
C VAL A 42 6.65 -3.76 -0.62
N PHE A 43 5.80 -2.77 -0.91
CA PHE A 43 5.00 -2.09 0.11
C PHE A 43 4.04 -3.06 0.82
N GLY A 44 3.41 -3.96 0.08
CA GLY A 44 2.52 -4.97 0.63
C GLY A 44 3.22 -5.87 1.66
N ILE A 45 4.40 -6.38 1.33
CA ILE A 45 5.22 -7.21 2.22
C ILE A 45 5.60 -6.44 3.50
N LEU A 46 6.03 -5.18 3.37
CA LEU A 46 6.38 -4.35 4.54
C LEU A 46 5.17 -4.15 5.47
N VAL A 47 3.99 -3.89 4.91
CA VAL A 47 2.76 -3.70 5.68
C VAL A 47 2.36 -4.99 6.38
N VAL A 48 2.40 -6.15 5.70
CA VAL A 48 2.11 -7.45 6.33
C VAL A 48 3.07 -7.73 7.49
N GLY A 49 4.37 -7.46 7.30
CA GLY A 49 5.39 -7.65 8.34
C GLY A 49 5.13 -6.77 9.57
N LEU A 50 4.85 -5.49 9.36
CA LEU A 50 4.52 -4.56 10.44
C LEU A 50 3.23 -4.92 11.15
N ALA A 51 2.18 -5.27 10.41
CA ALA A 51 0.89 -5.67 10.98
C ALA A 51 0.99 -6.95 11.81
N SER A 52 1.74 -7.95 11.32
CA SER A 52 1.96 -9.22 12.02
C SER A 52 2.79 -9.02 13.29
N MET A 53 3.89 -8.27 13.19
CA MET A 53 4.74 -7.94 14.34
C MET A 53 3.99 -7.09 15.38
N GLY A 54 3.17 -6.13 14.94
CA GLY A 54 2.32 -5.34 15.81
C GLY A 54 1.31 -6.16 16.59
N ARG A 55 0.79 -7.24 15.98
CA ARG A 55 -0.17 -8.16 16.61
C ARG A 55 0.45 -9.08 17.66
N GLU A 56 1.70 -9.47 17.48
CA GLU A 56 2.38 -10.44 18.35
C GLU A 56 3.24 -9.79 19.45
N THR A 57 3.61 -8.53 19.28
CA THR A 57 4.50 -7.81 20.20
C THR A 57 3.76 -6.77 21.02
N ASN A 58 4.30 -6.40 22.18
CA ASN A 58 3.78 -5.31 23.01
C ASN A 58 4.14 -3.91 22.45
N ARG A 59 4.40 -3.80 21.14
CA ARG A 59 4.82 -2.57 20.43
C ARG A 59 3.78 -2.11 19.42
N GLU A 60 2.50 -2.27 19.76
CA GLU A 60 1.37 -1.98 18.88
C GLU A 60 1.44 -0.57 18.25
N ARG A 61 1.73 0.46 19.07
CA ARG A 61 1.83 1.85 18.61
C ARG A 61 2.94 2.04 17.57
N LEU A 62 4.11 1.41 17.77
CA LEU A 62 5.22 1.50 16.82
C LEU A 62 4.84 0.87 15.48
N ALA A 63 4.15 -0.28 15.52
CA ALA A 63 3.68 -0.96 14.32
C ALA A 63 2.63 -0.13 13.56
N VAL A 64 1.70 0.51 14.27
CA VAL A 64 0.69 1.42 13.68
C VAL A 64 1.37 2.62 13.01
N TYR A 65 2.33 3.27 13.68
CA TYR A 65 3.10 4.36 13.07
C TYR A 65 3.95 3.89 11.89
N GLY A 66 4.53 2.70 11.97
CA GLY A 66 5.25 2.08 10.86
C GLY A 66 4.34 1.87 9.65
N MET A 67 3.15 1.31 9.83
CA MET A 67 2.19 1.12 8.73
C MET A 67 1.76 2.45 8.13
N ALA A 68 1.53 3.48 8.95
CA ALA A 68 1.24 4.83 8.47
C ALA A 68 2.40 5.40 7.64
N ALA A 69 3.64 5.26 8.12
CA ALA A 69 4.82 5.74 7.42
C ALA A 69 5.02 5.02 6.07
N VAL A 70 4.88 3.70 6.05
CA VAL A 70 4.97 2.89 4.82
C VAL A 70 3.86 3.27 3.83
N GLY A 71 2.62 3.42 4.30
CA GLY A 71 1.51 3.88 3.47
C GLY A 71 1.73 5.28 2.90
N ALA A 72 2.24 6.21 3.71
CA ALA A 72 2.55 7.56 3.28
C ALA A 72 3.68 7.59 2.24
N ILE A 73 4.78 6.86 2.48
CA ILE A 73 5.90 6.76 1.53
C ILE A 73 5.45 6.10 0.23
N GLY A 74 4.63 5.05 0.30
CA GLY A 74 4.08 4.37 -0.88
C GLY A 74 3.19 5.29 -1.70
N ALA A 75 2.34 6.08 -1.05
CA ALA A 75 1.48 7.05 -1.71
C ALA A 75 2.28 8.20 -2.33
N LEU A 76 3.16 8.84 -1.55
CA LEU A 76 3.97 9.97 -2.01
C LEU A 76 4.97 9.56 -3.10
N GLY A 77 5.61 8.41 -2.96
CA GLY A 77 6.55 7.88 -3.95
C GLY A 77 5.88 7.50 -5.27
N SER A 78 4.58 7.21 -5.24
CA SER A 78 3.77 6.90 -6.42
C SER A 78 3.10 8.13 -7.04
N LEU A 79 3.13 9.31 -6.39
CA LEU A 79 2.52 10.54 -6.94
C LEU A 79 3.09 10.95 -8.30
N ARG A 80 4.34 10.58 -8.59
CA ARG A 80 4.95 10.83 -9.90
C ARG A 80 4.19 10.17 -11.07
N ALA A 81 3.39 9.13 -10.80
CA ALA A 81 2.57 8.46 -11.81
C ALA A 81 1.24 9.18 -12.07
N VAL A 82 0.87 10.20 -11.28
CA VAL A 82 -0.43 10.88 -11.42
C VAL A 82 -0.66 11.46 -12.81
N PRO A 83 0.31 12.15 -13.46
CA PRO A 83 0.13 12.62 -14.83
C PRO A 83 -0.15 11.46 -15.80
N ASP A 84 0.58 10.36 -15.67
CA ASP A 84 0.41 9.18 -16.53
C ASP A 84 -0.93 8.48 -16.27
N VAL A 85 -1.42 8.46 -15.03
CA VAL A 85 -2.75 7.95 -14.68
C VAL A 85 -3.84 8.78 -15.36
N ILE A 86 -3.69 10.11 -15.39
CA ILE A 86 -4.63 11.01 -16.07
C ILE A 86 -4.56 10.77 -17.58
N ALA A 87 -3.36 10.73 -18.16
CA ALA A 87 -3.14 10.47 -19.57
C ALA A 87 -3.78 9.13 -20.00
N LEU A 88 -3.55 8.06 -19.23
CA LEU A 88 -4.17 6.77 -19.48
C LEU A 88 -5.71 6.84 -19.41
N ALA A 89 -6.27 7.63 -18.49
CA ALA A 89 -7.71 7.79 -18.33
C ALA A 89 -8.36 8.64 -19.45
N THR A 90 -7.62 9.59 -20.03
CA THR A 90 -8.06 10.40 -21.17
C THR A 90 -7.86 9.70 -22.52
N GLY A 91 -7.26 8.51 -22.52
CA GLY A 91 -6.97 7.72 -23.72
C GLY A 91 -5.67 8.13 -24.43
N GLU A 92 -4.83 8.92 -23.77
CA GLU A 92 -3.48 9.25 -24.25
C GLU A 92 -2.53 8.05 -24.02
N GLY A 93 -1.51 7.95 -24.88
CA GLY A 93 -0.51 6.90 -24.78
C GLY A 93 0.41 7.10 -23.57
N VAL A 94 0.67 6.01 -22.85
CA VAL A 94 1.66 5.96 -21.77
C VAL A 94 2.64 4.82 -22.03
N ASP A 95 3.87 4.96 -21.54
CA ASP A 95 4.94 3.97 -21.76
C ASP A 95 4.57 2.56 -21.24
N SER A 96 3.77 2.49 -20.18
CA SER A 96 3.25 1.22 -19.66
C SER A 96 1.97 1.41 -18.85
N ALA A 97 0.82 1.07 -19.44
CA ALA A 97 -0.48 1.17 -18.78
C ALA A 97 -0.54 0.34 -17.49
N VAL A 98 0.12 -0.82 -17.46
CA VAL A 98 0.16 -1.71 -16.28
C VAL A 98 0.96 -1.10 -15.14
N ALA A 99 2.12 -0.49 -15.43
CA ALA A 99 2.92 0.18 -14.42
C ALA A 99 2.20 1.40 -13.82
N VAL A 100 1.49 2.14 -14.67
CA VAL A 100 0.66 3.30 -14.28
C VAL A 100 -0.50 2.86 -13.38
N ALA A 101 -1.24 1.82 -13.77
CA ALA A 101 -2.33 1.26 -12.97
C ALA A 101 -1.84 0.74 -11.60
N SER A 102 -0.70 0.05 -11.58
CA SER A 102 -0.08 -0.48 -10.36
C SER A 102 0.34 0.63 -9.38
N GLN A 103 0.92 1.71 -9.91
CA GLN A 103 1.29 2.88 -9.11
C GLN A 103 0.04 3.63 -8.61
N GLY A 104 -0.99 3.80 -9.44
CA GLY A 104 -2.27 4.38 -9.03
C GLY A 104 -2.90 3.61 -7.86
N LEU A 105 -2.88 2.28 -7.90
CA LEU A 105 -3.38 1.47 -6.79
C LEU A 105 -2.53 1.60 -5.52
N THR A 106 -1.21 1.73 -5.66
CA THR A 106 -0.30 1.97 -4.53
C THR A 106 -0.64 3.28 -3.82
N ILE A 107 -1.02 4.33 -4.57
CA ILE A 107 -1.51 5.59 -3.99
C ILE A 107 -2.77 5.33 -3.17
N VAL A 108 -3.79 4.72 -3.76
CA VAL A 108 -5.10 4.51 -3.12
C VAL A 108 -4.95 3.67 -1.84
N LEU A 109 -4.24 2.54 -1.91
CA LEU A 109 -4.08 1.65 -0.77
C LEU A 109 -3.12 2.22 0.29
N GLY A 110 -2.08 2.96 -0.13
CA GLY A 110 -1.21 3.70 0.78
C GLY A 110 -1.95 4.77 1.57
N LEU A 111 -2.81 5.56 0.91
CA LEU A 111 -3.66 6.54 1.58
C LEU A 111 -4.69 5.88 2.52
N ALA A 112 -5.28 4.76 2.11
CA ALA A 112 -6.19 4.01 2.96
C ALA A 112 -5.51 3.55 4.26
N LEU A 113 -4.26 3.06 4.19
CA LEU A 113 -3.47 2.70 5.36
C LEU A 113 -3.21 3.90 6.28
N VAL A 114 -2.83 5.05 5.71
CA VAL A 114 -2.62 6.29 6.49
C VAL A 114 -3.90 6.70 7.21
N VAL A 115 -5.05 6.66 6.54
CA VAL A 115 -6.35 7.02 7.13
C VAL A 115 -6.74 6.04 8.24
N ILE A 116 -6.57 4.73 8.02
CA ILE A 116 -6.87 3.71 9.03
C ILE A 116 -5.98 3.89 10.26
N ALA A 117 -4.68 4.07 10.07
CA ALA A 117 -3.74 4.29 11.16
C ALA A 117 -4.01 5.62 11.90
N ALA A 118 -4.32 6.70 11.18
CA ALA A 118 -4.67 7.99 11.78
C ALA A 118 -5.93 7.89 12.63
N ARG A 119 -6.98 7.22 12.13
CA ARG A 119 -8.21 6.98 12.91
C ARG A 119 -7.94 6.15 14.16
N ALA A 120 -7.07 5.15 14.08
CA ALA A 120 -6.67 4.36 15.24
C ALA A 120 -5.96 5.21 16.29
N VAL A 121 -5.01 6.06 15.88
CA VAL A 121 -4.27 6.95 16.77
C VAL A 121 -5.18 8.01 17.41
N LEU A 122 -6.13 8.56 16.65
CA LEU A 122 -7.09 9.55 17.15
C LEU A 122 -8.10 8.95 18.13
N ALA A 123 -8.56 7.72 17.89
CA ALA A 123 -9.46 7.01 18.80
C ALA A 123 -8.76 6.49 20.08
N ASP A 124 -7.42 6.49 20.10
CA ASP A 124 -6.60 6.09 21.24
C ASP A 124 -6.15 7.29 22.12
N ARG A 125 -6.62 8.50 21.79
CA ARG A 125 -6.48 9.72 22.61
C ARG A 125 -7.72 9.94 23.47
#